data_AF-A0A9J5Y627-F1
#
_entry.id   AF-A0A9J5Y627-F1
#
_cell.length_a   1.000
_cell.length_b   1.000
_cell.length_c   1.000
_cell.angle_alpha   90.00
_cell.angle_beta   90.00
_cell.angle_gamma   90.00
#
_symmetry.space_group_name_H-M   'P 1'
#
loop_
_entity.id
_entity.type
_entity.pdbx_description
1 polymer ?
#
loop_
_entity_poly.entity_id
_entity_poly.type
_entity_poly.pdbx_seq_one_letter_code
_entity_poly.pdbx_strand_id
1 'polypeptide(L)'
;MKTMPSYEATSDQLINKDKSHFMVPENTPSTIIELVKDITGFIQKESPINYPCCPLYIGRKIIIYYSPLVAKTFCTSNGSQNFKHHYPPSGKYSRPVSLGTK
;
A
#
# COMPACT_ATOMS: atom_id res chain seq x y z
N MET A 1 2.62 19.31 -19.15
CA MET A 1 3.66 18.94 -18.18
C MET A 1 4.37 17.69 -18.70
N LYS A 2 5.67 17.75 -19.06
CA LYS A 2 6.41 16.62 -19.70
C LYS A 2 7.43 15.96 -18.76
N THR A 3 7.08 15.78 -17.49
CA THR A 3 8.01 15.33 -16.46
C THR A 3 8.54 13.90 -16.66
N MET A 4 7.70 12.95 -17.09
CA MET A 4 8.14 11.55 -17.28
C MET A 4 9.10 11.39 -18.47
N PRO A 5 8.82 11.90 -19.69
CA PRO A 5 9.77 11.82 -20.78
C PRO A 5 11.09 12.55 -20.50
N SER A 6 11.04 13.67 -19.77
CA SER A 6 12.25 14.37 -19.34
C SER A 6 13.09 13.55 -18.37
N TYR A 7 12.46 12.81 -17.46
CA TYR A 7 13.18 11.90 -16.56
C TYR A 7 13.85 10.76 -17.35
N GLU A 8 13.13 10.12 -18.28
CA GLU A 8 13.67 9.03 -19.10
C GLU A 8 14.85 9.50 -19.95
N ALA A 9 14.74 10.69 -20.56
CA ALA A 9 15.81 11.29 -21.36
C ALA A 9 17.04 11.73 -20.53
N THR A 10 16.84 12.11 -19.27
CA THR A 10 17.96 12.56 -18.40
C THR A 10 18.66 11.38 -17.72
N SER A 11 17.89 10.33 -17.39
CA SER A 11 18.41 9.15 -16.69
C SER A 11 18.89 8.04 -17.65
N ASP A 12 18.58 8.15 -18.94
CA ASP A 12 18.75 7.09 -19.95
C ASP A 12 18.11 5.75 -19.54
N GLN A 13 17.04 5.81 -18.74
CA GLN A 13 16.31 4.63 -18.26
C GLN A 13 14.82 4.78 -18.57
N LEU A 14 14.23 3.70 -19.11
CA LEU A 14 12.79 3.62 -19.34
C LEU A 14 12.05 3.30 -18.04
N ILE A 15 10.94 3.99 -17.82
CA ILE A 15 10.07 3.72 -16.68
C ILE A 15 9.33 2.41 -16.92
N ASN A 16 9.43 1.49 -15.95
CA ASN A 16 8.64 0.27 -15.97
C ASN A 16 7.19 0.59 -15.56
N LYS A 17 6.31 0.74 -16.55
CA LYS A 17 4.89 1.06 -16.34
C LYS A 17 4.14 -0.05 -15.61
N ASP A 18 4.53 -1.31 -15.79
CA ASP A 18 3.91 -2.46 -15.11
C ASP A 18 4.23 -2.54 -13.62
N LYS A 19 5.32 -1.91 -13.18
CA LYS A 19 5.71 -1.77 -11.77
C LYS A 19 5.28 -0.43 -11.18
N SER A 20 4.94 0.54 -12.02
CA SER A 20 4.56 1.90 -11.61
C SER A 20 3.05 2.00 -11.45
N HIS A 21 2.61 2.35 -10.24
CA HIS A 21 1.19 2.41 -9.90
C HIS A 21 0.94 3.61 -9.00
N PHE A 22 -0.31 4.04 -8.93
CA PHE A 22 -0.74 5.07 -8.00
C PHE A 22 -1.89 4.57 -7.13
N MET A 23 -2.05 5.20 -5.97
CA MET A 23 -3.12 4.90 -5.01
C MET A 23 -3.91 6.17 -4.73
N VAL A 24 -5.21 6.02 -4.52
CA VAL A 24 -6.12 7.15 -4.24
C VAL A 24 -7.15 6.71 -3.20
N PRO A 25 -7.59 7.61 -2.29
CA PRO A 25 -8.66 7.30 -1.33
C PRO A 25 -9.95 6.83 -2.02
N GLU A 26 -10.73 5.99 -1.34
CA GLU A 26 -12.00 5.44 -1.88
C GLU A 26 -13.00 6.52 -2.30
N ASN A 27 -12.98 7.68 -1.63
CA ASN A 27 -13.87 8.80 -1.92
C ASN A 27 -13.36 9.72 -3.04
N THR A 28 -12.34 9.31 -3.80
CA THR A 28 -11.80 10.14 -4.89
C THR A 28 -12.75 10.09 -6.09
N PRO A 29 -13.13 11.24 -6.67
CA PRO A 29 -13.95 11.26 -7.89
C PRO A 29 -13.28 10.51 -9.04
N SER A 30 -14.06 9.74 -9.80
CA SER A 30 -13.58 9.00 -10.97
C SER A 30 -12.89 9.89 -12.01
N THR A 31 -13.36 11.13 -12.17
CA THR A 31 -12.76 12.13 -13.06
C THR A 31 -11.30 12.42 -12.72
N ILE A 32 -10.96 12.48 -11.42
CA ILE A 32 -9.59 12.68 -10.98
C ILE A 32 -8.75 11.43 -11.22
N ILE A 33 -9.33 10.24 -10.99
CA ILE A 33 -8.66 8.97 -11.24
C ILE A 33 -8.32 8.81 -12.73
N GLU A 34 -9.27 9.10 -13.61
CA GLU A 34 -9.10 9.08 -15.06
C GLU A 34 -8.05 10.10 -15.52
N LEU A 35 -8.11 11.34 -14.99
CA LEU A 35 -7.11 12.36 -15.28
C LEU A 35 -5.69 11.89 -14.90
N VAL A 36 -5.52 11.25 -13.73
CA VAL A 36 -4.21 10.73 -13.32
C VAL A 36 -3.76 9.60 -14.23
N LYS A 37 -4.66 8.70 -14.65
CA LYS A 37 -4.35 7.64 -15.63
C LYS A 37 -3.92 8.23 -16.97
N ASP A 38 -4.62 9.25 -17.47
CA ASP A 38 -4.31 9.87 -18.75
C ASP A 38 -2.98 10.63 -18.74
N ILE A 39 -2.68 11.32 -17.63
CA ILE A 39 -1.44 12.08 -17.48
C ILE A 39 -0.23 11.15 -17.30
N THR A 40 -0.37 10.09 -16.50
CA THR A 40 0.77 9.24 -16.08
C THR A 40 0.91 7.95 -16.87
N GLY A 41 -0.19 7.42 -17.42
CA GLY A 41 -0.25 6.10 -18.05
C GLY A 41 -0.11 4.93 -17.07
N PHE A 42 -0.21 5.17 -15.76
CA PHE A 42 -0.06 4.14 -14.73
C PHE A 42 -1.39 3.52 -14.32
N ILE A 43 -1.31 2.33 -13.73
CA ILE A 43 -2.47 1.59 -13.24
C ILE A 43 -2.75 2.01 -11.78
N GLN A 44 -4.03 2.18 -11.45
CA GLN A 44 -4.47 2.39 -10.07
C GLN A 44 -4.39 1.07 -9.30
N LYS A 45 -3.81 1.08 -8.11
CA LYS A 45 -3.87 -0.04 -7.16
C LYS A 45 -4.64 0.34 -5.90
N GLU A 46 -5.38 -0.63 -5.39
CA GLU A 46 -6.07 -0.52 -4.12
C GLU A 46 -5.08 -0.64 -2.94
N SER A 47 -5.44 0.00 -1.84
CA SER A 47 -4.69 -0.09 -0.58
C SER A 47 -4.97 -1.41 0.13
N PRO A 48 -3.97 -2.06 0.75
CA PRO A 48 -2.55 -1.67 0.84
C PRO A 48 -1.70 -2.20 -0.34
N ILE A 49 -0.67 -1.45 -0.75
CA ILE A 49 0.34 -1.95 -1.69
C ILE A 49 1.61 -2.35 -0.97
N ASN A 50 2.24 -3.43 -1.40
CA ASN A 50 3.54 -3.84 -0.88
C ASN A 50 4.64 -2.97 -1.51
N TYR A 51 5.11 -1.97 -0.80
CA TYR A 51 6.38 -1.32 -1.07
C TYR A 51 7.48 -2.13 -0.37
N PRO A 52 8.75 -2.12 -0.83
CA PRO A 52 9.77 -3.03 -0.31
C PRO A 52 9.78 -3.11 1.22
N CYS A 53 9.50 -4.31 1.73
CA CYS A 53 9.42 -4.62 3.16
C CYS A 53 8.37 -3.82 3.99
N CYS A 54 7.51 -2.99 3.39
CA CYS A 54 6.54 -2.17 4.10
C CYS A 54 5.24 -1.95 3.30
N PRO A 55 4.04 -2.30 3.82
CA PRO A 55 2.79 -1.93 3.16
C PRO A 55 2.61 -0.42 3.20
N LEU A 56 2.36 0.18 2.04
CA LEU A 56 1.81 1.53 1.95
C LEU A 56 0.28 1.42 1.95
N TYR A 57 -0.37 2.24 2.76
CA TYR A 57 -1.82 2.30 2.88
C TYR A 57 -2.28 3.74 2.96
N ILE A 58 -3.55 3.95 2.61
CA ILE A 58 -4.20 5.24 2.72
C ILE A 58 -4.86 5.34 4.10
N GLY A 59 -4.65 6.47 4.80
CA GLY A 59 -5.27 6.76 6.08
C GLY A 59 -4.40 6.43 7.30
N ARG A 60 -5.03 6.02 8.40
CA ARG A 60 -4.36 5.76 9.69
C ARG A 60 -3.65 4.40 9.70
N LYS A 61 -2.64 4.26 10.56
CA LYS A 61 -1.90 2.99 10.71
C LYS A 61 -2.84 1.87 11.14
N ILE A 62 -2.92 0.80 10.34
CA ILE A 62 -3.65 -0.42 10.69
C ILE A 62 -2.66 -1.58 10.78
N ILE A 63 -2.58 -2.19 11.97
CA ILE A 63 -1.63 -3.26 12.29
C ILE A 63 -1.81 -4.51 11.41
N ILE A 64 -3.03 -4.75 10.91
CA ILE A 64 -3.38 -5.93 10.08
C ILE A 64 -2.56 -6.01 8.79
N TYR A 65 -2.14 -4.88 8.24
CA TYR A 65 -1.38 -4.83 6.99
C TYR A 65 0.07 -5.32 7.14
N TYR A 66 0.58 -5.40 8.37
CA TYR A 66 1.94 -5.87 8.65
C TYR A 66 2.04 -7.39 8.84
N SER A 67 0.92 -8.11 8.96
CA SER A 67 0.92 -9.56 9.16
C SER A 67 1.70 -10.34 8.08
N PRO A 68 1.56 -10.03 6.77
CA PRO A 68 2.34 -10.70 5.73
C PRO A 68 3.85 -10.45 5.82
N LEU A 69 4.26 -9.25 6.27
CA LEU A 69 5.69 -8.94 6.46
C LEU A 69 6.27 -9.71 7.62
N VAL A 70 5.53 -9.75 8.72
CA VAL A 70 5.89 -10.50 9.92
C VAL A 70 6.03 -11.98 9.57
N ALA A 71 5.10 -12.53 8.80
CA ALA A 71 5.20 -13.89 8.26
C ALA A 71 6.46 -14.07 7.39
N LYS A 72 6.78 -13.14 6.48
CA LYS A 72 7.98 -13.23 5.64
C LYS A 72 9.29 -13.17 6.43
N THR A 73 9.38 -12.29 7.44
CA THR A 73 10.57 -12.20 8.31
C THR A 73 10.71 -13.45 9.16
N PHE A 74 9.60 -13.99 9.69
CA PHE A 74 9.62 -15.24 10.43
C PHE A 74 9.93 -16.44 9.54
N CYS A 75 9.42 -16.52 8.32
CA CYS A 75 9.76 -17.59 7.38
C CYS A 75 11.23 -17.55 6.95
N THR A 76 11.85 -16.36 6.97
CA THR A 76 13.28 -16.20 6.66
C THR A 76 14.16 -16.53 7.87
N SER A 77 13.74 -16.19 9.10
CA SER A 77 14.44 -16.61 10.32
C SER A 77 14.24 -18.10 10.63
N ASN A 78 13.09 -18.66 10.24
CA ASN A 78 12.67 -20.01 10.57
C ASN A 78 12.79 -20.93 9.36
N GLY A 79 14.01 -21.02 8.82
CA GLY A 79 14.49 -22.27 8.21
C GLY A 79 14.51 -23.46 9.20
N SER A 80 13.90 -23.35 10.38
CA SER A 80 13.63 -24.42 11.33
C SER A 80 12.57 -23.96 12.34
N GLN A 81 11.58 -24.81 12.59
CA GLN A 81 10.57 -24.77 13.65
C GLN A 81 9.23 -24.05 13.33
N ASN A 82 8.20 -24.90 13.23
CA ASN A 82 6.79 -24.60 13.08
C ASN A 82 6.23 -23.99 14.37
N PHE A 83 5.86 -22.71 14.36
CA PHE A 83 5.04 -22.11 15.41
C PHE A 83 3.67 -21.70 14.83
N LYS A 84 2.62 -22.38 15.28
CA LYS A 84 1.23 -22.00 14.99
C LYS A 84 0.92 -20.71 15.76
N HIS A 85 0.93 -19.58 15.07
CA HIS A 85 0.35 -18.36 15.63
C HIS A 85 -1.18 -18.43 15.56
N HIS A 86 -1.82 -18.64 16.70
CA HIS A 86 -3.26 -18.44 16.88
C HIS A 86 -3.52 -16.93 17.01
N TYR A 87 -3.96 -16.29 15.91
CA TYR A 87 -4.55 -14.95 16.01
C TYR A 87 -5.94 -15.08 16.65
N PRO A 88 -6.29 -14.23 17.65
CA PRO A 88 -7.64 -14.24 18.20
C PRO A 88 -8.66 -13.86 17.12
N PRO A 89 -9.87 -14.45 17.15
CA PRO A 89 -10.88 -14.23 16.14
C PRO A 89 -11.29 -12.75 16.06
N SER A 90 -11.63 -12.32 14.85
CA SER A 90 -11.91 -10.97 14.34
C SER A 90 -13.10 -10.23 14.98
N GLY A 91 -13.29 -10.33 16.30
CA GLY A 91 -14.47 -9.81 17.01
C GLY A 91 -14.19 -8.72 18.06
N LYS A 92 -12.95 -8.27 18.26
CA LYS A 92 -12.61 -7.30 19.32
C LYS A 92 -11.68 -6.18 18.87
N TYR A 93 -12.11 -5.41 17.87
CA TYR A 93 -11.59 -4.05 17.67
C TYR A 93 -12.72 -3.08 18.00
N SER A 94 -12.90 -2.82 19.30
CA SER A 94 -13.79 -1.77 19.77
C SER A 94 -13.29 -0.42 19.25
N ARG A 95 -14.19 0.36 18.65
CA ARG A 95 -13.95 1.76 18.26
C ARG A 95 -13.34 2.52 19.47
N PRO A 96 -12.31 3.37 19.30
CA PRO A 96 -11.98 4.32 20.34
C PRO A 96 -13.20 5.23 20.53
N VAL A 97 -13.80 5.17 21.72
CA VAL A 97 -14.84 6.10 22.15
C VAL A 97 -14.24 7.49 22.06
N SER A 98 -14.83 8.34 21.22
CA SER A 98 -14.53 9.77 21.18
C SER A 98 -14.79 10.33 22.59
N LEU A 99 -13.71 10.69 23.31
CA LEU A 99 -13.83 11.49 24.52
C LEU A 99 -14.57 12.78 24.15
N GLY A 100 -15.75 12.94 24.74
CA GLY A 100 -16.54 14.16 24.62
C GLY A 100 -15.77 15.37 25.10
N THR A 101 -15.91 16.47 24.37
CA THR A 101 -15.73 17.81 24.91
C THR A 101 -17.11 18.32 25.31
N LYS A 102 -17.18 18.85 26.53
CA LYS A 102 -18.38 19.38 27.19
C LYS A 102 -18.97 20.57 26.45
#